data_AF-A0A7R9M6V5-F1
#
_entry.id   AF-A0A7R9M6V5-F1
#
_cell.length_a   1.000
_cell.length_b   1.000
_cell.length_c   1.000
_cell.angle_alpha   90.00
_cell.angle_beta   90.00
_cell.angle_gamma   90.00
#
_symmetry.space_group_name_H-M   'P 1'
#
loop_
_entity.id
_entity.type
_entity.pdbx_description
1 polymer ?
#
loop_
_entity_poly.entity_id
_entity_poly.type
_entity_poly.pdbx_seq_one_letter_code
_entity_poly.pdbx_strand_id
1 'polypeptide(L)'
;GEKLAIADLFLVLVRFLQSTQDYDIVLDSHNGSQLSNDKYSDVVFADFGHKWESLRRVAHSAVQKFATNDRLVDMVTDCVDRTVKLMIDKEGIGQPFVPLDYIYHLFLNILATSAFGHSYDMEDKEYKQIKYVLRDFGREAGNRFSLWEFSSLIRLWDRKLVRKQRQIIEDVKDLIRHKYHNHCNDYSDGIERDFCDALISAKNEALREGKESVPYLTDDNLSMIIYDLFFAGNDTTQRTFQWIILLLTYYGLHVAFNSVL
;
A
#
# COMPACT_ATOMS: atom_id res chain seq x y z
N GLY A 1 13.98 -19.25 -0.38
CA GLY A 1 14.85 -18.10 -0.09
C GLY A 1 14.07 -16.82 -0.28
N GLU A 2 13.83 -16.40 -1.53
CA GLU A 2 13.18 -15.12 -1.88
C GLU A 2 11.70 -15.02 -1.49
N LYS A 3 10.91 -16.09 -1.63
CA LYS A 3 9.49 -16.13 -1.19
C LYS A 3 9.34 -15.90 0.33
N LEU A 4 10.36 -16.22 1.13
CA LEU A 4 10.39 -15.99 2.58
C LEU A 4 10.70 -14.52 2.91
N ALA A 5 11.57 -13.88 2.12
CA ALA A 5 11.95 -12.48 2.31
C ALA A 5 10.78 -11.52 2.05
N ILE A 6 9.90 -11.82 1.09
CA ILE A 6 8.67 -11.06 0.85
C ILE A 6 7.71 -11.22 2.04
N ALA A 7 7.49 -12.45 2.50
CA ALA A 7 6.65 -12.72 3.68
C ALA A 7 7.21 -12.07 4.97
N ASP A 8 8.53 -12.05 5.14
CA ASP A 8 9.21 -11.39 6.25
C ASP A 8 9.13 -9.87 6.13
N LEU A 9 9.20 -9.31 4.92
CA LEU A 9 8.95 -7.87 4.68
C LEU A 9 7.50 -7.50 5.05
N PHE A 10 6.53 -8.36 4.73
CA PHE A 10 5.14 -8.23 5.14
C PHE A 10 4.92 -8.39 6.66
N LEU A 11 5.69 -9.26 7.34
CA LEU A 11 5.63 -9.42 8.80
C LEU A 11 6.30 -8.26 9.55
N VAL A 12 7.38 -7.71 9.02
CA VAL A 12 8.00 -6.46 9.51
C VAL A 12 7.04 -5.29 9.33
N LEU A 13 6.32 -5.24 8.22
CA LEU A 13 5.20 -4.34 7.96
C LEU A 13 4.11 -4.45 9.03
N VAL A 14 3.62 -5.66 9.32
CA VAL A 14 2.61 -5.88 10.38
C VAL A 14 3.12 -5.42 11.75
N ARG A 15 4.41 -5.61 12.07
CA ARG A 15 5.01 -5.17 13.33
C ARG A 15 5.23 -3.65 13.40
N PHE A 16 5.54 -3.01 12.27
CA PHE A 16 5.62 -1.55 12.18
C PHE A 16 4.24 -0.90 12.33
N LEU A 17 3.19 -1.55 11.83
CA LEU A 17 1.81 -1.08 11.94
C LEU A 17 1.23 -1.22 13.35
N GLN A 18 1.70 -2.18 14.16
CA GLN A 18 1.41 -2.22 15.59
C GLN A 18 1.99 -1.01 16.36
N SER A 19 2.98 -0.32 15.79
CA SER A 19 3.54 0.92 16.36
C SER A 19 2.78 2.18 15.92
N THR A 20 1.90 2.10 14.93
CA THR A 20 1.16 3.27 14.38
C THR A 20 -0.27 3.39 14.92
N GLN A 21 -0.60 2.68 16.00
CA GLN A 21 -1.92 2.71 16.65
C GLN A 21 -2.30 4.11 17.20
N ASP A 22 -1.36 5.05 17.23
CA ASP A 22 -1.58 6.42 17.70
C ASP A 22 -2.15 7.39 16.64
N TYR A 23 -2.22 7.00 15.35
CA TYR A 23 -2.62 7.94 14.29
C TYR A 23 -4.15 8.12 14.13
N ASP A 24 -4.97 7.12 14.50
CA ASP A 24 -6.45 7.21 14.38
C ASP A 24 -7.12 7.91 15.56
N ILE A 25 -6.49 7.88 16.75
CA ILE A 25 -7.01 8.54 17.96
C ILE A 25 -7.25 10.04 17.71
N VAL A 26 -6.46 10.65 16.83
CA VAL A 26 -6.51 12.11 16.55
C VAL A 26 -7.56 12.47 15.49
N LEU A 27 -7.93 11.56 14.58
CA LEU A 27 -8.98 11.81 13.58
C LEU A 27 -10.39 11.53 14.11
N ASP A 28 -10.53 10.58 15.05
CA ASP A 28 -11.80 10.21 15.68
C ASP A 28 -12.17 11.04 16.92
N SER A 29 -11.21 11.71 17.57
CA SER A 29 -11.50 12.56 18.73
C SER A 29 -12.38 13.79 18.42
N HIS A 30 -12.73 14.00 17.14
CA HIS A 30 -13.40 15.21 16.69
C HIS A 30 -14.93 15.13 16.61
N ASN A 31 -15.55 13.98 16.89
CA ASN A 31 -16.99 13.86 16.80
C ASN A 31 -17.57 13.07 17.97
N GLY A 32 -18.23 13.77 18.90
CA GLY A 32 -19.21 13.21 19.83
C GLY A 32 -20.49 12.71 19.13
N SER A 33 -20.32 12.09 17.96
CA SER A 33 -21.32 11.28 17.30
C SER A 33 -20.70 9.90 17.17
N GLN A 34 -21.43 8.89 17.64
CA GLN A 34 -21.31 7.52 17.18
C GLN A 34 -21.40 7.52 15.63
N LEU A 35 -20.30 7.82 14.97
CA LEU A 35 -20.14 7.65 13.53
C LEU A 35 -19.75 6.20 13.38
N SER A 36 -20.76 5.38 13.16
CA SER A 36 -20.71 3.93 12.95
C SER A 36 -19.29 3.38 12.82
N ASN A 37 -18.84 2.63 13.83
CA ASN A 37 -17.69 1.71 13.78
C ASN A 37 -17.84 0.61 12.69
N ASP A 38 -18.77 0.77 11.74
CA ASP A 38 -19.29 -0.30 10.91
C ASP A 38 -19.33 0.02 9.41
N LYS A 39 -18.92 1.21 8.95
CA LYS A 39 -19.06 1.49 7.52
C LYS A 39 -18.11 0.64 6.68
N TYR A 40 -16.80 0.70 6.95
CA TYR A 40 -15.76 -0.15 6.33
C TYR A 40 -14.62 -0.35 7.34
N SER A 41 -14.02 -1.53 7.39
CA SER A 41 -12.83 -1.77 8.22
C SER A 41 -11.69 -2.27 7.37
N ASP A 42 -10.59 -1.51 7.40
CA ASP A 42 -9.28 -1.97 7.00
C ASP A 42 -8.72 -2.97 8.03
N VAL A 43 -7.58 -3.61 7.74
CA VAL A 43 -6.91 -4.57 8.62
C VAL A 43 -5.83 -3.89 9.46
N VAL A 44 -5.29 -2.78 8.97
CA VAL A 44 -4.13 -2.10 9.54
C VAL A 44 -4.45 -1.36 10.82
N PHE A 45 -5.58 -0.66 10.85
CA PHE A 45 -6.04 0.21 11.93
C PHE A 45 -7.26 -0.33 12.67
N ALA A 46 -7.89 -1.40 12.19
CA ALA A 46 -9.04 -1.99 12.88
C ALA A 46 -8.70 -2.53 14.27
N ASP A 47 -9.64 -2.31 15.19
CA ASP A 47 -9.62 -2.90 16.53
C ASP A 47 -9.55 -4.42 16.47
N PHE A 48 -8.78 -5.00 17.40
CA PHE A 48 -8.69 -6.43 17.55
C PHE A 48 -10.06 -7.04 17.90
N GLY A 49 -10.50 -8.02 17.11
CA GLY A 49 -11.77 -8.72 17.31
C GLY A 49 -12.10 -9.66 16.15
N HIS A 50 -13.28 -10.28 16.18
CA HIS A 50 -13.69 -11.29 15.19
C HIS A 50 -13.69 -10.77 13.74
N LYS A 51 -14.03 -9.49 13.54
CA LYS A 51 -13.96 -8.82 12.23
C LYS A 51 -12.53 -8.75 11.72
N TRP A 52 -11.61 -8.22 12.52
CA TRP A 52 -10.19 -8.12 12.20
C TRP A 52 -9.57 -9.50 11.93
N GLU A 53 -9.84 -10.49 12.79
CA GLU A 53 -9.33 -11.86 12.61
C GLU A 53 -9.79 -12.47 11.28
N SER A 54 -11.05 -12.24 10.92
CA SER A 54 -11.65 -12.72 9.67
C SER A 54 -10.99 -12.08 8.45
N LEU A 55 -10.88 -10.75 8.44
CA LEU A 55 -10.29 -9.99 7.34
C LEU A 55 -8.80 -10.32 7.19
N ARG A 56 -8.06 -10.37 8.30
CA ARG A 56 -6.64 -10.74 8.31
C ARG A 56 -6.41 -12.14 7.75
N ARG A 57 -7.26 -13.11 8.12
CA ARG A 57 -7.15 -14.50 7.62
C ARG A 57 -7.35 -14.56 6.11
N VAL A 58 -8.36 -13.86 5.58
CA VAL A 58 -8.63 -13.81 4.13
C VAL A 58 -7.50 -13.09 3.40
N ALA A 59 -7.06 -11.93 3.89
CA ALA A 59 -5.92 -11.19 3.34
C ALA A 59 -4.65 -12.07 3.27
N HIS A 60 -4.33 -12.76 4.37
CA HIS A 60 -3.17 -13.65 4.43
C HIS A 60 -3.28 -14.81 3.44
N SER A 61 -4.46 -15.42 3.33
CA SER A 61 -4.70 -16.51 2.37
C SER A 61 -4.52 -16.04 0.92
N ALA A 62 -5.01 -14.84 0.60
CA ALA A 62 -4.81 -14.21 -0.71
C ALA A 62 -3.33 -13.95 -1.02
N VAL A 63 -2.58 -13.40 -0.05
CA VAL A 63 -1.14 -13.16 -0.20
C VAL A 63 -0.39 -14.47 -0.44
N GLN A 64 -0.71 -15.55 0.30
CA GLN A 64 -0.06 -16.85 0.10
C GLN A 64 -0.31 -17.43 -1.29
N LYS A 65 -1.56 -17.38 -1.77
CA LYS A 65 -1.93 -17.81 -3.13
C LYS A 65 -1.18 -16.99 -4.18
N PHE A 66 -1.20 -15.66 -4.05
CA PHE A 66 -0.55 -14.77 -5.01
C PHE A 66 0.98 -14.89 -5.01
N ALA A 67 1.62 -14.93 -3.84
CA ALA A 67 3.09 -14.98 -3.72
C ALA A 67 3.71 -16.30 -4.18
N THR A 68 2.91 -17.36 -4.29
CA THR A 68 3.38 -18.65 -4.81
C THR A 68 3.30 -18.74 -6.33
N ASN A 69 2.60 -17.81 -6.99
CA ASN A 69 2.43 -17.75 -8.43
C ASN A 69 3.73 -17.33 -9.13
N ASP A 70 4.22 -18.17 -10.05
CA ASP A 70 5.47 -17.91 -10.78
C ASP A 70 5.38 -16.66 -11.68
N ARG A 71 4.16 -16.25 -12.07
CA ARG A 71 3.92 -15.02 -12.84
C ARG A 71 4.32 -13.74 -12.10
N LEU A 72 4.40 -13.79 -10.77
CA LEU A 72 4.83 -12.65 -9.96
C LEU A 72 6.27 -12.23 -10.30
N VAL A 73 7.16 -13.20 -10.52
CA VAL A 73 8.57 -12.92 -10.83
C VAL A 73 8.68 -12.22 -12.17
N ASP A 74 8.03 -12.76 -13.21
CA ASP A 74 8.04 -12.16 -14.55
C ASP A 74 7.49 -10.73 -14.53
N MET A 75 6.38 -10.51 -13.82
CA MET A 75 5.77 -9.19 -13.67
C MET A 75 6.67 -8.20 -12.93
N VAL A 76 7.36 -8.63 -11.86
CA VAL A 76 8.31 -7.76 -11.14
C VAL A 76 9.48 -7.40 -12.04
N THR A 77 10.05 -8.37 -12.76
CA THR A 77 11.15 -8.12 -13.71
C THR A 77 10.75 -7.13 -14.79
N ASP A 78 9.56 -7.28 -15.38
CA ASP A 78 9.03 -6.37 -16.39
C ASP A 78 8.82 -4.93 -15.83
N CYS A 79 8.33 -4.80 -14.60
CA CYS A 79 8.25 -3.50 -13.91
C CYS A 79 9.63 -2.86 -13.67
N VAL A 80 10.63 -3.67 -13.30
CA VAL A 80 12.01 -3.21 -13.12
C VAL A 80 12.59 -2.73 -14.45
N ASP A 81 12.49 -3.54 -15.50
CA ASP A 81 13.02 -3.22 -16.82
C ASP A 81 12.41 -1.94 -17.39
N ARG A 82 11.08 -1.78 -17.27
CA ARG A 82 10.40 -0.53 -17.65
C ARG A 82 10.90 0.67 -16.87
N THR A 83 11.07 0.54 -15.56
CA THR A 83 11.50 1.66 -14.71
C THR A 83 12.95 2.04 -14.96
N VAL A 84 13.83 1.06 -15.16
CA VAL A 84 15.24 1.29 -15.52
C VAL A 84 15.33 1.96 -16.88
N LYS A 85 14.55 1.51 -17.86
CA LYS A 85 14.49 2.17 -19.17
C LYS A 85 14.02 3.63 -19.06
N LEU A 86 12.94 3.88 -18.32
CA LEU A 86 12.43 5.23 -18.07
C LEU A 86 13.49 6.14 -17.44
N MET A 87 14.25 5.61 -16.48
CA MET A 87 15.34 6.33 -15.81
C MET A 87 16.48 6.65 -16.79
N ILE A 88 16.90 5.68 -17.60
CA ILE A 88 17.95 5.89 -18.62
C ILE A 88 17.51 6.92 -19.67
N ASP A 89 16.26 6.83 -20.14
CA ASP A 89 15.73 7.73 -21.16
C ASP A 89 15.61 9.18 -20.66
N LYS A 90 15.32 9.39 -19.37
CA LYS A 90 15.19 10.73 -18.77
C LYS A 90 16.52 11.34 -18.34
N GLU A 91 17.37 10.57 -17.67
CA GLU A 91 18.59 11.08 -17.02
C GLU A 91 19.83 10.91 -17.90
N GLY A 92 19.84 9.90 -18.77
CA GLY A 92 21.01 9.52 -19.57
C GLY A 92 22.01 8.63 -18.82
N ILE A 93 22.76 7.83 -19.56
CA ILE A 93 23.75 6.90 -18.99
C ILE A 93 24.93 7.68 -18.39
N GLY A 94 25.28 7.35 -17.14
CA GLY A 94 26.42 7.93 -16.43
C GLY A 94 26.20 9.31 -15.84
N GLN A 95 24.98 9.85 -15.91
CA GLN A 95 24.64 11.13 -15.31
C GLN A 95 24.20 10.98 -13.84
N PRO A 96 24.49 11.96 -12.98
CA PRO A 96 23.96 11.98 -11.62
C PRO A 96 22.44 12.20 -11.64
N PHE A 97 21.71 11.45 -10.83
CA PHE A 97 20.25 11.56 -10.74
C PHE A 97 19.75 11.29 -9.33
N VAL A 98 18.48 11.64 -9.06
CA VAL A 98 17.82 11.37 -7.78
C VAL A 98 16.88 10.16 -7.95
N PRO A 99 17.16 9.00 -7.32
CA PRO A 99 16.42 7.76 -7.60
C PRO A 99 15.03 7.71 -6.95
N LEU A 100 14.70 8.65 -6.07
CA LEU A 100 13.54 8.55 -5.17
C LEU A 100 12.18 8.42 -5.90
N ASP A 101 11.98 9.19 -6.97
CA ASP A 101 10.75 9.14 -7.75
C ASP A 101 10.67 7.87 -8.63
N TYR A 102 11.81 7.36 -9.11
CA TYR A 102 11.88 6.10 -9.86
C TYR A 102 11.60 4.89 -8.96
N ILE A 103 12.17 4.86 -7.75
CA ILE A 103 11.88 3.82 -6.74
C ILE A 103 10.40 3.83 -6.39
N TYR A 104 9.82 5.02 -6.16
CA TYR A 104 8.39 5.15 -5.88
C TYR A 104 7.54 4.60 -7.03
N HIS A 105 7.88 5.00 -8.26
CA HIS A 105 7.18 4.55 -9.46
C HIS A 105 7.26 3.04 -9.64
N LEU A 106 8.44 2.44 -9.42
CA LEU A 106 8.64 0.99 -9.48
C LEU A 106 7.71 0.26 -8.52
N PHE A 107 7.73 0.61 -7.23
CA PHE A 107 6.93 -0.11 -6.23
C PHE A 107 5.43 0.10 -6.40
N LEU A 108 5.02 1.32 -6.75
CA LEU A 108 3.62 1.55 -7.05
C LEU A 108 3.16 0.71 -8.24
N ASN A 109 3.96 0.59 -9.30
CA ASN A 109 3.63 -0.23 -10.46
C ASN A 109 3.70 -1.72 -10.19
N ILE A 110 4.60 -2.19 -9.34
CA ILE A 110 4.58 -3.57 -8.86
C ILE A 110 3.25 -3.85 -8.16
N LEU A 111 2.82 -2.98 -7.24
CA LEU A 111 1.55 -3.16 -6.52
C LEU A 111 0.33 -3.02 -7.45
N ALA A 112 0.34 -2.05 -8.36
CA ALA A 112 -0.73 -1.83 -9.33
C ALA A 112 -0.90 -3.00 -10.29
N THR A 113 0.21 -3.49 -10.85
CA THR A 113 0.17 -4.63 -11.76
C THR A 113 -0.17 -5.91 -11.00
N SER A 114 0.31 -6.06 -9.76
CA SER A 114 -0.02 -7.19 -8.90
C SER A 114 -1.50 -7.22 -8.53
N ALA A 115 -2.10 -6.06 -8.25
CA ALA A 115 -3.46 -5.98 -7.73
C ALA A 115 -4.51 -5.93 -8.84
N PHE A 116 -4.23 -5.25 -9.95
CA PHE A 116 -5.23 -4.94 -10.96
C PHE A 116 -4.79 -5.30 -12.38
N GLY A 117 -3.63 -5.94 -12.55
CA GLY A 117 -3.07 -6.23 -13.88
C GLY A 117 -2.73 -4.97 -14.70
N HIS A 118 -2.62 -3.81 -14.06
CA HIS A 118 -2.47 -2.51 -14.72
C HIS A 118 -1.25 -1.75 -14.20
N SER A 119 -0.47 -1.17 -15.11
CA SER A 119 0.67 -0.30 -14.82
C SER A 119 0.34 1.15 -15.21
N TYR A 120 0.83 2.10 -14.41
CA TYR A 120 0.68 3.53 -14.63
C TYR A 120 1.94 4.16 -15.20
N ASP A 121 1.74 5.23 -15.97
CA ASP A 121 2.76 6.22 -16.28
C ASP A 121 2.83 7.30 -15.20
N MET A 122 3.99 7.94 -15.04
CA MET A 122 4.17 9.00 -14.03
C MET A 122 3.26 10.22 -14.26
N GLU A 123 2.80 10.41 -15.49
CA GLU A 123 1.95 11.54 -15.86
C GLU A 123 0.46 11.28 -15.66
N ASP A 124 0.07 10.02 -15.42
CA ASP A 124 -1.32 9.63 -15.27
C ASP A 124 -1.98 10.36 -14.10
N LYS A 125 -3.20 10.82 -14.34
CA LYS A 125 -3.99 11.52 -13.31
C LYS A 125 -4.21 10.63 -12.09
N GLU A 126 -4.53 9.36 -12.33
CA GLU A 126 -4.76 8.37 -11.28
C GLU A 126 -3.49 8.12 -10.46
N TYR A 127 -2.35 7.92 -11.13
CA TYR A 127 -1.04 7.79 -10.49
C TYR A 127 -0.74 8.97 -9.58
N LYS A 128 -0.94 10.20 -10.05
CA LYS A 128 -0.69 11.42 -9.27
C LYS A 128 -1.60 11.51 -8.04
N GLN A 129 -2.86 11.09 -8.15
CA GLN A 129 -3.80 11.06 -7.02
C GLN A 129 -3.37 10.04 -5.96
N ILE A 130 -3.06 8.81 -6.37
CA ILE A 130 -2.57 7.76 -5.47
C ILE A 130 -1.26 8.20 -4.82
N LYS A 131 -0.31 8.73 -5.60
CA LYS A 131 0.97 9.24 -5.12
C LYS A 131 0.82 10.33 -4.06
N TYR A 132 -0.11 11.26 -4.28
CA TYR A 132 -0.38 12.30 -3.31
C TYR A 132 -0.86 11.72 -1.98
N VAL A 133 -1.82 10.79 -2.01
CA VAL A 133 -2.37 10.17 -0.78
C VAL A 133 -1.34 9.32 -0.06
N LEU A 134 -0.59 8.48 -0.78
CA LEU A 134 0.27 7.48 -0.16
C LEU A 134 1.64 8.03 0.28
N ARG A 135 2.11 9.14 -0.30
CA ARG A 135 3.46 9.67 -0.04
C ARG A 135 3.48 11.11 0.42
N ASP A 136 2.83 11.98 -0.34
CA ASP A 136 2.99 13.41 -0.15
C ASP A 136 2.12 13.92 1.00
N PHE A 137 0.96 13.29 1.22
CA PHE A 137 0.08 13.54 2.36
C PHE A 137 0.85 13.39 3.68
N GLY A 138 1.50 12.25 3.92
CA GLY A 138 2.25 11.99 5.17
C GLY A 138 3.38 12.99 5.44
N ARG A 139 4.03 13.50 4.39
CA ARG A 139 5.06 14.54 4.50
C ARG A 139 4.48 15.90 4.85
N GLU A 140 3.35 16.26 4.25
CA GLU A 140 2.63 17.51 4.55
C GLU A 140 2.01 17.49 5.96
N ALA A 141 1.52 16.32 6.36
CA ALA A 141 0.93 16.01 7.65
C ALA A 141 1.96 16.02 8.79
N GLY A 142 3.08 15.32 8.64
CA GLY A 142 4.07 15.13 9.71
C GLY A 142 4.65 16.43 10.25
N ASN A 143 4.80 17.45 9.39
CA ASN A 143 5.25 18.79 9.80
C ASN A 143 4.19 19.60 10.57
N ARG A 144 2.91 19.20 10.51
CA ARG A 144 1.77 19.90 11.12
C ARG A 144 1.15 19.15 12.31
N PHE A 145 1.28 17.82 12.34
CA PHE A 145 0.78 16.97 13.43
C PHE A 145 1.41 17.31 14.77
N SER A 146 2.73 17.54 14.81
CA SER A 146 3.44 17.99 16.02
C SER A 146 2.93 19.32 16.58
N LEU A 147 2.19 20.13 15.80
CA LEU A 147 1.59 21.39 16.25
C LEU A 147 0.10 21.24 16.60
N TRP A 148 -0.60 20.29 15.97
CA TRP A 148 -2.00 20.00 16.22
C TRP A 148 -2.26 19.38 17.59
N GLU A 149 -1.33 18.57 18.12
CA GLU A 149 -1.46 17.99 19.47
C GLU A 149 -1.43 19.07 20.57
N PHE A 150 -0.59 20.10 20.38
CA PHE A 150 -0.32 21.11 21.40
C PHE A 150 -1.29 22.30 21.42
N SER A 151 -2.12 22.50 20.38
CA SER A 151 -3.01 23.68 20.32
C SER A 151 -4.37 23.40 19.68
N SER A 152 -5.42 23.59 20.48
CA SER A 152 -6.83 23.56 20.04
C SER A 152 -7.18 24.64 19.01
N LEU A 153 -6.43 25.74 18.99
CA LEU A 153 -6.65 26.85 18.06
C LEU A 153 -6.15 26.51 16.65
N ILE A 154 -5.04 25.77 16.53
CA ILE A 154 -4.51 25.29 15.24
C ILE A 154 -5.46 24.26 14.62
N ARG A 155 -6.06 23.39 15.45
CA ARG A 155 -7.09 22.42 15.02
C ARG A 155 -8.34 23.09 14.41
N LEU A 156 -8.75 24.25 14.92
CA LEU A 156 -9.87 25.02 14.37
C LEU A 156 -9.53 25.69 13.03
N TRP A 157 -8.29 26.15 12.87
CA TRP A 157 -7.86 26.87 11.68
C TRP A 157 -7.68 25.95 10.46
N ASP A 158 -7.29 24.70 10.69
CA ASP A 158 -6.95 23.75 9.63
C ASP A 158 -8.13 22.94 9.07
N ARG A 159 -9.36 23.18 9.54
CA ARG A 159 -10.56 22.41 9.14
C ARG A 159 -10.78 22.30 7.63
N LYS A 160 -10.43 23.33 6.86
CA LYS A 160 -10.52 23.30 5.39
C LYS A 160 -9.49 22.36 4.77
N LEU A 161 -8.27 22.34 5.30
CA LEU A 161 -7.21 21.44 4.86
C LEU A 161 -7.57 19.99 5.18
N VAL A 162 -8.02 19.72 6.42
CA VAL A 162 -8.45 18.37 6.84
C VAL A 162 -9.56 17.84 5.95
N ARG A 163 -10.56 18.68 5.63
CA ARG A 163 -11.65 18.29 4.72
C ARG A 163 -11.15 17.98 3.31
N LYS A 164 -10.26 18.82 2.77
CA LYS A 164 -9.67 18.59 1.45
C LYS A 164 -8.88 17.29 1.42
N GLN A 165 -8.07 17.03 2.44
CA GLN A 165 -7.28 15.81 2.58
C GLN A 165 -8.17 14.56 2.70
N ARG A 166 -9.20 14.62 3.56
CA ARG A 166 -10.19 13.54 3.69
C ARG A 166 -10.87 13.23 2.35
N GLN A 167 -11.24 14.25 1.59
CA GLN A 167 -11.85 14.05 0.28
C GLN A 167 -10.91 13.29 -0.67
N ILE A 168 -9.63 13.69 -0.74
CA ILE A 168 -8.67 13.04 -1.64
C ILE A 168 -8.40 11.58 -1.21
N ILE A 169 -8.38 11.29 0.09
CA ILE A 169 -8.28 9.91 0.62
C ILE A 169 -9.50 9.09 0.19
N GLU A 170 -10.71 9.64 0.35
CA GLU A 170 -11.94 8.95 -0.06
C GLU A 170 -11.99 8.75 -1.59
N ASP A 171 -11.53 9.72 -2.40
CA ASP A 171 -11.44 9.56 -3.86
C ASP A 171 -10.55 8.37 -4.24
N VAL A 172 -9.42 8.16 -3.54
CA VAL A 172 -8.53 7.01 -3.77
C VAL A 172 -9.15 5.70 -3.27
N LYS A 173 -9.86 5.72 -2.13
CA LYS A 173 -10.62 4.55 -1.66
C LYS A 173 -11.72 4.15 -2.64
N ASP A 174 -12.47 5.12 -3.18
CA ASP A 174 -13.52 4.90 -4.18
C ASP A 174 -12.97 4.35 -5.49
N LEU A 175 -11.81 4.83 -5.92
CA LEU A 175 -11.08 4.30 -7.06
C LEU A 175 -10.72 2.81 -6.88
N ILE A 176 -10.19 2.44 -5.71
CA ILE A 176 -9.85 1.05 -5.39
C ILE A 176 -11.11 0.19 -5.29
N ARG A 177 -12.18 0.69 -4.66
CA ARG A 177 -13.51 0.03 -4.64
C ARG A 177 -14.01 -0.26 -6.04
N HIS A 178 -13.93 0.72 -6.93
CA HIS A 178 -14.36 0.57 -8.31
C HIS A 178 -13.57 -0.52 -9.05
N LYS A 179 -12.23 -0.51 -8.93
CA LYS A 179 -11.39 -1.56 -9.53
C LYS A 179 -11.66 -2.94 -8.97
N TYR A 180 -11.82 -3.06 -7.65
CA TYR A 180 -12.19 -4.32 -7.02
C TYR A 180 -13.54 -4.84 -7.53
N HIS A 181 -14.55 -3.97 -7.64
CA HIS A 181 -15.86 -4.36 -8.15
C HIS A 181 -15.80 -4.81 -9.62
N ASN A 182 -14.98 -4.16 -10.45
CA ASN A 182 -14.74 -4.62 -11.82
C ASN A 182 -14.13 -6.04 -11.84
N HIS A 183 -13.20 -6.34 -10.94
CA HIS A 183 -12.67 -7.70 -10.80
C HIS A 183 -13.75 -8.70 -10.35
N CYS A 184 -14.64 -8.32 -9.42
CA CYS A 184 -15.77 -9.17 -9.04
C CYS A 184 -16.69 -9.51 -10.23
N ASN A 185 -16.92 -8.56 -11.15
CA ASN A 185 -17.77 -8.78 -12.31
C ASN A 185 -17.11 -9.69 -13.36
N ASP A 186 -15.80 -9.60 -13.52
CA ASP A 186 -15.03 -10.40 -14.48
C ASP A 186 -14.47 -11.70 -13.87
N TYR A 187 -14.73 -11.95 -12.58
CA TYR A 187 -14.17 -13.08 -11.85
C TYR A 187 -14.67 -14.41 -12.39
N SER A 188 -13.75 -15.36 -12.57
CA SER A 188 -14.05 -16.72 -12.98
C SER A 188 -13.34 -17.70 -12.05
N ASP A 189 -14.10 -18.64 -11.48
CA ASP A 189 -13.56 -19.63 -10.54
C ASP A 189 -12.46 -20.46 -11.22
N GLY A 190 -11.34 -20.64 -10.52
CA GLY A 190 -10.17 -21.35 -11.04
C GLY A 190 -9.24 -20.54 -11.97
N ILE A 191 -9.56 -19.29 -12.29
CA ILE A 191 -8.68 -18.38 -13.04
C ILE A 191 -8.25 -17.24 -12.10
N GLU A 192 -7.02 -17.31 -11.59
CA GLU A 192 -6.44 -16.25 -10.74
C GLU A 192 -5.49 -15.38 -11.59
N ARG A 193 -5.95 -14.21 -12.03
CA ARG A 193 -5.17 -13.28 -12.86
C ARG A 193 -4.17 -12.48 -12.02
N ASP A 194 -4.59 -12.06 -10.84
CA ASP A 194 -3.92 -11.09 -9.98
C ASP A 194 -4.33 -11.29 -8.51
N PHE A 195 -3.83 -10.41 -7.64
CA PHE A 195 -4.13 -10.42 -6.22
C PHE A 195 -5.62 -10.16 -5.91
N CYS A 196 -6.35 -9.37 -6.72
CA CYS A 196 -7.79 -9.18 -6.52
C CYS A 196 -8.54 -10.50 -6.70
N ASP A 197 -8.23 -11.25 -7.77
CA ASP A 197 -8.84 -12.57 -7.99
C ASP A 197 -8.46 -13.55 -6.87
N ALA A 198 -7.22 -13.53 -6.39
CA ALA A 198 -6.79 -14.35 -5.25
C ALA A 198 -7.55 -13.98 -3.96
N LEU A 199 -7.87 -12.70 -3.76
CA LEU A 199 -8.66 -12.21 -2.63
C LEU A 199 -10.13 -12.66 -2.73
N ILE A 200 -10.73 -12.58 -3.92
CA ILE A 200 -12.09 -13.08 -4.20
C ILE A 200 -12.14 -14.60 -4.01
N SER A 201 -11.13 -15.33 -4.50
CA SER A 201 -10.95 -16.77 -4.29
C SER A 201 -10.89 -17.13 -2.80
N ALA A 202 -10.08 -16.40 -2.02
CA ALA A 202 -9.97 -16.59 -0.57
C ALA A 202 -11.28 -16.27 0.18
N LYS A 203 -12.00 -15.21 -0.23
CA LYS A 203 -13.35 -14.90 0.28
C LYS A 203 -14.30 -16.07 0.04
N ASN A 204 -14.38 -16.55 -1.20
CA ASN A 204 -15.29 -17.63 -1.59
C ASN A 204 -15.00 -18.93 -0.84
N GLU A 205 -13.72 -19.24 -0.63
CA GLU A 205 -13.29 -20.39 0.19
C GLU A 205 -13.76 -20.26 1.64
N ALA A 206 -13.53 -19.10 2.27
CA ALA A 206 -13.98 -18.84 3.64
C ALA A 206 -15.51 -18.92 3.80
N LEU A 207 -16.27 -18.50 2.77
CA LEU A 207 -17.73 -18.63 2.73
C LEU A 207 -18.17 -20.11 2.64
N ARG A 208 -17.50 -20.92 1.81
CA ARG A 208 -17.80 -22.36 1.66
C ARG A 208 -17.51 -23.16 2.92
N GLU A 209 -16.48 -22.78 3.67
CA GLU A 209 -16.13 -23.43 4.94
C GLU A 209 -17.11 -23.14 6.08
N GLY A 210 -18.11 -22.25 5.87
CA GLY A 210 -19.13 -21.95 6.86
C GLY A 210 -18.59 -21.30 8.15
N LYS A 211 -17.42 -20.64 8.06
CA LYS A 211 -16.78 -19.99 9.21
C LYS A 211 -17.62 -18.80 9.67
N GLU A 212 -17.62 -18.50 10.98
CA GLU A 212 -18.30 -17.34 11.59
C GLU A 212 -17.89 -15.97 11.02
N SER A 213 -16.92 -15.95 10.11
CA SER A 213 -16.41 -14.78 9.38
C SER A 213 -17.37 -14.19 8.34
N VAL A 214 -18.40 -14.93 7.88
CA VAL A 214 -19.27 -14.53 6.76
C VAL A 214 -19.82 -13.08 6.84
N PRO A 215 -20.30 -12.58 7.99
CA PRO A 215 -20.86 -11.22 8.07
C PRO A 215 -19.83 -10.12 7.80
N TYR A 216 -18.54 -10.41 7.97
CA TYR A 216 -17.46 -9.43 7.87
C TYR A 216 -16.82 -9.38 6.48
N LEU A 217 -17.01 -10.41 5.65
CA LEU A 217 -16.42 -10.55 4.33
C LEU A 217 -17.23 -9.81 3.25
N THR A 218 -17.48 -8.54 3.47
CA THR A 218 -18.15 -7.67 2.49
C THR A 218 -17.17 -7.21 1.43
N ASP A 219 -17.67 -6.92 0.22
CA ASP A 219 -16.85 -6.42 -0.88
C ASP A 219 -16.13 -5.12 -0.53
N ASP A 220 -16.77 -4.26 0.25
CA ASP A 220 -16.13 -3.03 0.68
C ASP A 220 -14.98 -3.26 1.67
N ASN A 221 -15.11 -4.18 2.64
CA ASN A 221 -14.00 -4.51 3.54
C ASN A 221 -12.84 -5.16 2.78
N LEU A 222 -13.14 -5.95 1.75
CA LEU A 222 -12.12 -6.57 0.90
C LEU A 222 -11.42 -5.53 0.01
N SER A 223 -12.15 -4.52 -0.47
CA SER A 223 -11.52 -3.37 -1.14
C SER A 223 -10.56 -2.61 -0.22
N MET A 224 -10.84 -2.54 1.09
CA MET A 224 -9.94 -1.92 2.06
C MET A 224 -8.67 -2.75 2.28
N ILE A 225 -8.71 -4.08 2.19
CA ILE A 225 -7.50 -4.93 2.21
C ILE A 225 -6.56 -4.55 1.05
N ILE A 226 -7.11 -4.24 -0.12
CA ILE A 226 -6.31 -3.78 -1.26
C ILE A 226 -5.75 -2.38 -0.98
N TYR A 227 -6.56 -1.46 -0.42
CA TYR A 227 -6.05 -0.16 0.01
C TYR A 227 -4.88 -0.29 0.98
N ASP A 228 -4.98 -1.17 1.98
CA ASP A 228 -3.90 -1.44 2.94
C ASP A 228 -2.64 -1.98 2.28
N LEU A 229 -2.79 -2.85 1.28
CA LEU A 229 -1.67 -3.37 0.50
C LEU A 229 -0.91 -2.23 -0.18
N PHE A 230 -1.61 -1.27 -0.78
CA PHE A 230 -0.98 -0.09 -1.40
C PHE A 230 -0.37 0.85 -0.36
N PHE A 231 -1.14 1.17 0.68
CA PHE A 231 -0.75 2.13 1.70
C PHE A 231 0.49 1.67 2.47
N ALA A 232 0.43 0.47 3.04
CA ALA A 232 1.52 -0.06 3.83
C ALA A 232 2.65 -0.56 2.93
N GLY A 233 2.32 -1.31 1.86
CA GLY A 233 3.30 -1.93 0.99
C GLY A 233 4.21 -0.92 0.28
N ASN A 234 3.67 0.21 -0.16
CA ASN A 234 4.45 1.18 -0.92
C ASN A 234 5.43 1.99 -0.05
N ASP A 235 4.99 2.60 1.06
CA ASP A 235 5.87 3.46 1.88
C ASP A 235 7.02 2.67 2.51
N THR A 236 6.74 1.46 3.02
CA THR A 236 7.76 0.63 3.67
C THR A 236 8.79 0.08 2.69
N THR A 237 8.37 -0.48 1.55
CA THR A 237 9.29 -1.00 0.52
C THR A 237 10.16 0.11 -0.06
N GLN A 238 9.57 1.27 -0.35
CA GLN A 238 10.30 2.43 -0.85
C GLN A 238 11.38 2.86 0.15
N ARG A 239 11.05 2.99 1.44
CA ARG A 239 12.02 3.35 2.48
C ARG A 239 13.12 2.31 2.62
N THR A 240 12.80 1.03 2.61
CA THR A 240 13.80 -0.04 2.65
C THR A 240 14.77 0.07 1.47
N PHE A 241 14.27 0.29 0.25
CA PHE A 241 15.13 0.45 -0.93
C PHE A 241 15.96 1.73 -0.90
N GLN A 242 15.42 2.83 -0.36
CA GLN A 242 16.21 4.05 -0.12
C GLN A 242 17.41 3.76 0.80
N TRP A 243 17.18 3.03 1.90
CA TRP A 243 18.27 2.62 2.79
C TRP A 243 19.25 1.68 2.11
N ILE A 244 18.78 0.70 1.35
CA ILE A 244 19.66 -0.21 0.59
C ILE A 244 20.56 0.59 -0.36
N ILE A 245 20.01 1.52 -1.14
CA ILE A 245 20.79 2.35 -2.08
C ILE A 245 21.77 3.26 -1.33
N LEU A 246 21.35 3.86 -0.22
CA LEU A 246 22.24 4.66 0.63
C LEU A 246 23.41 3.83 1.16
N LEU A 247 23.14 2.61 1.64
CA LEU A 247 24.17 1.70 2.13
C LEU A 247 25.09 1.22 1.01
N LEU A 248 24.55 0.88 -0.17
CA LEU A 248 25.33 0.47 -1.33
C LEU A 248 26.23 1.59 -1.85
N THR A 249 25.74 2.83 -1.87
CA THR A 249 26.55 3.98 -2.25
C THR A 249 27.63 4.24 -1.20
N TYR A 250 27.28 4.30 0.10
CA TYR A 250 28.25 4.52 1.16
C TYR A 250 29.34 3.44 1.23
N TYR A 251 28.97 2.16 1.34
CA TYR A 251 29.92 1.06 1.46
C TYR A 251 30.56 0.67 0.13
N GLY A 252 29.84 0.75 -0.98
CA GLY A 252 30.37 0.46 -2.32
C GLY A 252 31.47 1.46 -2.72
N LEU A 253 31.29 2.75 -2.40
CA LEU A 253 32.36 3.74 -2.54
C LEU A 253 33.56 3.40 -1.63
N HIS A 254 33.34 2.99 -0.38
CA HIS A 254 34.44 2.60 0.51
C HIS A 254 35.25 1.40 0.01
N VAL A 255 34.61 0.36 -0.54
CA VAL A 255 35.31 -0.80 -1.11
C VAL A 255 36.06 -0.42 -2.40
N ALA A 256 35.45 0.40 -3.27
CA ALA A 256 36.11 0.89 -4.47
C ALA A 256 37.34 1.76 -4.14
N PHE A 257 37.23 2.69 -3.18
CA PHE A 257 38.35 3.53 -2.75
C PHE A 257 39.49 2.72 -2.10
N ASN A 258 39.19 1.70 -1.30
CA ASN A 258 40.21 0.85 -0.67
C ASN A 258 40.85 -0.17 -1.63
N SER A 259 40.26 -0.42 -2.81
CA SER A 259 40.84 -1.28 -3.84
C SER A 259 41.75 -0.54 -4.84
N VAL A 260 41.77 0.80 -4.79
CA VAL A 260 42.55 1.68 -5.67
C VAL A 260 43.79 2.27 -4.95
N LEU A 261 43.88 2.11 -3.63
CA LEU A 261 45.07 2.41 -2.81
C LEU A 261 45.88 1.15 -2.54
#